data_AF-A0A158CLZ9-F1
#
_entry.id   AF-A0A158CLZ9-F1
#
_cell.length_a   1.000
_cell.length_b   1.000
_cell.length_c   1.000
_cell.angle_alpha   90.00
_cell.angle_beta   90.00
_cell.angle_gamma   90.00
#
_symmetry.space_group_name_H-M   'P 1'
#
loop_
_entity.id
_entity.type
_entity.pdbx_description
1 polymer ?
#
loop_
_entity_poly.entity_id
_entity_poly.type
_entity_poly.pdbx_seq_one_letter_code
_entity_poly.pdbx_strand_id
1 'polypeptide(L)'
;MVRIELELDDSVHAALRSVVARCNAAHKSSGGANTHGELNVKKLLTLLAEDAAMMQSRPGSWEPSTMQQVLDAHGYPSCSGS
;
A
#
# COMPACT_ATOMS: atom_id res chain seq x y z
N MET A 1 0.32 -3.37 20.05
CA MET A 1 1.16 -3.05 18.88
C MET A 1 2.00 -4.27 18.56
N VAL A 2 2.01 -4.71 17.30
CA VAL A 2 2.78 -5.88 16.83
C VAL A 2 3.91 -5.37 15.94
N ARG A 3 5.09 -5.99 16.01
CA ARG A 3 6.24 -5.69 15.15
C ARG A 3 6.39 -6.80 14.13
N ILE A 4 6.41 -6.44 12.85
CA ILE A 4 6.71 -7.34 11.73
C ILE A 4 8.06 -6.89 11.15
N GLU A 5 9.00 -7.80 11.03
CA GLU A 5 10.28 -7.57 10.35
C GLU A 5 10.21 -8.23 8.96
N LEU A 6 10.70 -7.51 7.95
CA LEU A 6 10.72 -7.96 6.56
C LEU A 6 12.15 -7.83 6.04
N GLU A 7 12.65 -8.89 5.42
CA GLU A 7 13.86 -8.83 4.61
C GLU A 7 13.44 -8.66 3.15
N LEU A 8 14.02 -7.66 2.49
CA LEU A 8 13.78 -7.35 1.10
C LEU A 8 15.10 -7.36 0.36
N ASP A 9 15.10 -7.86 -0.87
CA ASP A 9 16.24 -7.69 -1.75
C ASP A 9 16.54 -6.19 -1.95
N ASP A 10 17.82 -5.84 -2.04
CA ASP A 10 18.26 -4.47 -2.26
C ASP A 10 17.63 -3.86 -3.53
N SER A 11 17.44 -4.68 -4.56
CA SER A 11 16.79 -4.28 -5.82
C SER A 11 15.32 -3.90 -5.62
N VAL A 12 14.59 -4.66 -4.80
CA VAL A 12 13.19 -4.38 -4.44
C VAL A 12 13.12 -3.10 -3.61
N HIS A 13 13.98 -2.96 -2.60
CA HIS A 13 14.02 -1.75 -1.79
C HIS A 13 14.36 -0.52 -2.63
N ALA A 14 15.30 -0.62 -3.57
CA ALA A 14 15.64 0.46 -4.49
C ALA A 14 14.44 0.85 -5.38
N ALA A 15 13.71 -0.13 -5.92
CA ALA A 15 12.51 0.11 -6.71
C ALA A 15 11.41 0.81 -5.88
N LEU A 16 11.20 0.39 -4.62
CA LEU A 16 10.26 1.03 -3.71
C LEU A 16 10.64 2.50 -3.45
N ARG A 17 11.92 2.82 -3.25
CA ARG A 17 12.38 4.21 -3.12
C ARG A 17 12.07 5.03 -4.37
N SER A 18 12.26 4.47 -5.56
CA SER A 18 11.92 5.16 -6.82
C SER A 18 10.42 5.42 -6.95
N VAL A 19 9.57 4.47 -6.55
CA VAL A 19 8.10 4.66 -6.50
C VAL A 19 7.75 5.80 -5.55
N VAL A 20 8.26 5.76 -4.32
CA VAL A 20 8.06 6.80 -3.30
C VAL A 20 8.47 8.18 -3.83
N ALA A 21 9.64 8.28 -4.45
CA ALA A 21 10.14 9.55 -5.01
C ALA A 21 9.19 10.11 -6.07
N ARG A 22 8.65 9.26 -6.97
CA ARG A 22 7.66 9.69 -7.98
C ARG A 22 6.36 10.15 -7.35
N CYS A 23 5.84 9.42 -6.36
CA CYS A 23 4.62 9.81 -5.64
C CYS A 23 4.80 11.16 -4.94
N ASN A 24 5.92 11.37 -4.25
CA ASN A 24 6.22 12.63 -3.58
C ASN A 24 6.43 13.79 -4.56
N ALA A 25 7.07 13.54 -5.71
CA ALA A 25 7.23 14.56 -6.75
C ALA A 25 5.87 14.99 -7.34
N ALA A 26 5.02 14.02 -7.69
CA ALA A 26 3.66 14.28 -8.17
C ALA A 26 2.84 15.04 -7.12
N HIS A 27 2.95 14.64 -5.85
CA HIS A 27 2.27 15.29 -4.74
C HIS A 27 2.71 16.75 -4.53
N LYS A 28 4.01 17.05 -4.65
CA LYS A 28 4.51 18.43 -4.63
C LYS A 28 3.97 19.24 -5.80
N SER A 29 3.87 18.64 -6.99
CA SER A 29 3.33 19.32 -8.18
C SER A 29 1.83 19.62 -8.09
N SER A 30 1.07 18.89 -7.27
CA SER A 30 -0.37 19.13 -7.05
C SER A 30 -0.70 20.08 -5.89
N GLY A 31 0.30 20.78 -5.35
CA GLY A 31 0.10 21.76 -4.27
C GLY A 31 0.01 21.16 -2.86
N GLY A 32 0.38 19.89 -2.67
CA GLY A 32 0.59 19.34 -1.32
C GLY A 32 -0.67 18.90 -0.57
N ALA A 33 -1.82 18.72 -1.23
CA ALA A 33 -3.03 18.22 -0.59
C ALA A 33 -3.06 16.68 -0.52
N ASN A 34 -2.45 16.09 0.52
CA ASN A 34 -2.68 14.71 0.92
C ASN A 34 -2.82 14.69 2.45
N THR A 35 -3.61 13.77 2.96
CA THR A 35 -3.88 13.67 4.40
C THR A 35 -2.74 13.02 5.18
N HIS A 36 -1.69 12.59 4.49
CA HIS A 36 -0.66 11.70 5.04
C HIS A 36 0.76 12.28 4.98
N GLY A 37 1.00 13.47 4.45
CA GLY A 37 2.35 14.05 4.32
C GLY A 37 3.27 13.28 3.36
N GLU A 38 4.59 13.47 3.51
CA GLU A 38 5.58 12.85 2.65
C GLU A 38 5.67 11.32 2.86
N LEU A 39 5.73 10.58 1.76
CA LEU A 39 5.83 9.13 1.78
C LEU A 39 7.30 8.70 1.98
N ASN A 40 7.50 7.62 2.73
CA ASN A 40 8.74 6.85 2.76
C ASN A 40 8.41 5.36 2.58
N VAL A 41 9.41 4.50 2.38
CA VAL A 41 9.18 3.06 2.12
C VAL A 41 8.39 2.40 3.25
N LYS A 42 8.75 2.68 4.51
CA LYS A 42 8.04 2.13 5.67
C LYS A 42 6.56 2.54 5.64
N LYS A 43 6.28 3.82 5.40
CA LYS A 43 4.92 4.36 5.35
C LYS A 43 4.11 3.78 4.19
N LEU A 44 4.73 3.58 3.02
CA LEU A 44 4.10 2.88 1.90
C LEU A 44 3.67 1.46 2.30
N LEU A 45 4.58 0.68 2.91
CA LEU A 45 4.26 -0.68 3.35
C LEU A 45 3.20 -0.70 4.46
N THR A 46 3.21 0.27 5.37
CA THR A 46 2.17 0.42 6.39
C THR A 46 0.81 0.72 5.77
N LEU A 47 0.73 1.62 4.79
CA LEU A 47 -0.52 1.93 4.08
C LEU A 47 -1.09 0.69 3.37
N LEU A 48 -0.25 -0.07 2.67
CA LEU A 48 -0.69 -1.30 2.01
C LEU A 48 -1.19 -2.36 3.01
N ALA A 49 -0.57 -2.43 4.19
CA ALA A 49 -1.04 -3.31 5.26
C ALA A 49 -2.39 -2.85 5.86
N GLU A 50 -2.59 -1.54 6.01
CA GLU A 50 -3.86 -0.95 6.44
C GLU A 50 -4.97 -1.21 5.42
N ASP A 51 -4.73 -0.98 4.13
CA ASP A 51 -5.68 -1.25 3.04
C ASP A 51 -6.05 -2.74 2.98
N ALA A 52 -5.06 -3.64 3.14
CA ALA A 52 -5.32 -5.07 3.22
C ALA A 52 -6.19 -5.44 4.44
N ALA A 53 -5.99 -4.80 5.60
CA ALA A 53 -6.83 -5.02 6.78
C ALA A 53 -8.26 -4.48 6.60
N MET A 54 -8.48 -3.48 5.74
CA MET A 54 -9.82 -2.98 5.42
C MET A 54 -10.68 -4.03 4.71
N MET A 55 -10.09 -5.03 4.04
CA MET A 55 -10.85 -6.15 3.47
C MET A 55 -11.70 -6.88 4.51
N GLN A 56 -11.23 -6.94 5.76
CA GLN A 56 -11.96 -7.57 6.86
C GLN A 56 -12.95 -6.60 7.54
N SER A 57 -12.58 -5.34 7.70
CA SER A 57 -13.36 -4.38 8.53
C SER A 57 -14.36 -3.54 7.73
N ARG A 58 -14.21 -3.42 6.41
CA ARG A 58 -15.09 -2.64 5.51
C ARG A 58 -15.30 -3.35 4.16
N PRO A 59 -15.84 -4.58 4.14
CA PRO A 59 -16.07 -5.29 2.89
C PRO A 59 -16.94 -4.44 1.94
N GLY A 60 -16.48 -4.27 0.70
CA GLY A 60 -17.20 -3.55 -0.35
C GLY A 60 -16.86 -2.06 -0.53
N SER A 61 -15.95 -1.46 0.25
CA SER A 61 -15.39 -0.14 -0.11
C SER A 61 -14.37 -0.25 -1.26
N TRP A 62 -13.93 0.89 -1.80
CA TRP A 62 -13.05 0.91 -2.97
C TRP A 62 -11.59 0.47 -2.64
N GLU A 63 -11.15 0.67 -1.40
CA GLU A 63 -9.81 0.27 -0.96
C GLU A 63 -9.67 -1.27 -0.92
N PRO A 64 -10.60 -2.02 -0.29
CA PRO A 64 -10.65 -3.48 -0.36
C PRO A 64 -10.80 -4.05 -1.76
N SER A 65 -11.57 -3.40 -2.64
CA SER A 65 -11.76 -3.92 -4.01
C SER A 65 -10.48 -3.80 -4.84
N THR A 66 -9.69 -2.73 -4.62
CA THR A 66 -8.37 -2.58 -5.24
C THR A 66 -7.39 -3.61 -4.69
N MET A 67 -7.41 -3.87 -3.38
CA MET A 67 -6.56 -4.91 -2.80
C MET A 67 -6.97 -6.33 -3.21
N GLN A 68 -8.26 -6.60 -3.39
CA GLN A 68 -8.72 -7.89 -3.91
C GLN A 68 -8.18 -8.13 -5.33
N GLN A 69 -8.15 -7.11 -6.20
CA GLN A 69 -7.57 -7.25 -7.54
C GLN A 69 -6.08 -7.61 -7.52
N VAL A 70 -5.30 -7.00 -6.60
CA VAL A 70 -3.89 -7.35 -6.43
C VAL A 70 -3.75 -8.81 -6.01
N LEU A 71 -4.58 -9.25 -5.05
CA LEU A 71 -4.56 -10.63 -4.55
C LEU A 71 -5.03 -11.64 -5.61
N ASP A 72 -6.05 -11.32 -6.39
CA ASP A 72 -6.54 -12.11 -7.52
C ASP A 72 -5.43 -12.32 -8.56
N ALA A 73 -4.68 -11.26 -8.90
CA ALA A 73 -3.55 -11.32 -9.82
C ALA A 73 -2.42 -12.23 -9.33
N HIS A 74 -2.36 -12.47 -8.02
CA HIS A 74 -1.44 -13.40 -7.38
C HIS A 74 -2.07 -14.78 -7.07
N GLY A 75 -3.31 -15.02 -7.48
CA GLY A 75 -3.99 -16.31 -7.32
C GLY A 75 -4.70 -16.52 -5.98
N TYR A 76 -5.10 -15.44 -5.29
CA TYR A 76 -5.84 -15.49 -4.01
C TYR A 76 -7.30 -14.97 -4.12
N PRO A 77 -8.20 -15.70 -4.80
CA PRO A 77 -9.51 -15.19 -5.24
C PRO A 77 -10.60 -15.03 -4.16
N SER A 78 -10.32 -15.34 -2.89
CA SER A 78 -11.34 -15.45 -1.83
C SER A 78 -11.00 -14.65 -0.56
N CYS A 79 -10.24 -13.57 -0.69
CA CYS A 79 -9.86 -12.73 0.45
C CYS A 79 -10.94 -11.70 0.82
N SER A 80 -11.87 -11.39 -0.08
CA SER A 80 -13.08 -10.63 0.18
C SER A 80 -14.15 -11.58 0.74
N GLY A 81 -14.26 -11.64 2.07
CA GLY A 81 -15.19 -12.54 2.75
C GLY A 81 -16.64 -12.41 2.27
N SER A 82 -17.35 -13.54 2.31
CA SER A 82 -18.82 -13.65 2.26
C SER A 82 -19.45 -13.16 3.56
#